data_AF-A0A950DJC6-F1
#
_entry.id   AF-A0A950DJC6-F1
#
_cell.length_a   1.000
_cell.length_b   1.000
_cell.length_c   1.000
_cell.angle_alpha   90.00
_cell.angle_beta   90.00
_cell.angle_gamma   90.00
#
_symmetry.space_group_name_H-M   'P 1'
#
loop_
_entity.id
_entity.type
_entity.pdbx_description
1 polymer ?
#
loop_
_entity_poly.entity_id
_entity_poly.type
_entity_poly.pdbx_seq_one_letter_code
_entity_poly.pdbx_strand_id
1 'polypeptide(L)'
;MDLQQIRSVRGLRAKLDHPVIDGDGHLIEAAPLFNDYLRQVGGDRLVERYHHELREHPTAARANRAQGEMRGAWWGVGNNAYELATVMAPRLLHRRLEEIGIDFAIMYPTLGLALPTIFDADVRRAACRAINTMNAEICGPFRDRIAPAAVIPMHTPEEALAELENAAGLGLRAVMIPPGVARPIPALEHEAPSAFPYAAYFDSYGVDSFNDYDPVWRKFAELKFAITSHGAVGLRYLPLGRRSPSNYMFNHIGGHGYQQGEFCRSLVFGGVPTRFPELAFGFLECGAGWAVDLLHSLEEHWEKRNLEGLKNYDPALLDRTRLHELLREYGGPGFVNAERAGGMSRAYEEGIARHDRAVNRTEWAQSGVYDEDGFARIFQNFFFGCEADDPSVFRALDARANPKRTRLKPVFSSDIGHWDVPDIKTVLLESHKLVDNGLLKDSDYRDFVFTYPAQLHLKANPDFFAGTAVESATARLTRAQ
;
A
#
# COMPACT_ATOMS: atom_id res chain seq x y z
N MET A 1 14.94 -27.69 -18.53
CA MET A 1 15.36 -27.01 -17.28
C MET A 1 16.68 -26.33 -17.56
N ASP A 2 16.76 -25.00 -17.48
CA ASP A 2 17.97 -24.25 -17.80
C ASP A 2 19.00 -24.32 -16.66
N LEU A 3 19.97 -25.22 -16.80
CA LEU A 3 21.03 -25.45 -15.81
C LEU A 3 21.96 -24.24 -15.64
N GLN A 4 22.02 -23.33 -16.63
CA GLN A 4 22.90 -22.16 -16.57
C GLN A 4 22.38 -21.15 -15.55
N GLN A 5 21.08 -20.81 -15.60
CA GLN A 5 20.46 -19.89 -14.64
C GLN A 5 20.59 -20.39 -13.20
N ILE A 6 20.33 -21.68 -12.94
CA ILE A 6 20.46 -22.26 -11.59
C ILE A 6 21.90 -22.13 -11.07
N ARG A 7 22.89 -22.36 -11.94
CA ARG A 7 24.30 -22.14 -11.59
C ARG A 7 24.59 -20.68 -11.28
N SER A 8 24.01 -19.74 -12.03
CA SER A 8 24.12 -18.31 -11.77
C SER A 8 23.50 -17.91 -10.44
N VAL A 9 22.28 -18.35 -10.13
CA VAL A 9 21.62 -18.10 -8.84
C VAL A 9 22.47 -18.64 -7.70
N ARG A 10 22.94 -19.89 -7.79
CA ARG A 10 23.85 -20.48 -6.79
C ARG A 10 25.16 -19.71 -6.66
N GLY A 11 25.71 -19.26 -7.78
CA GLY A 11 26.93 -18.44 -7.81
C GLY A 11 26.75 -17.08 -7.14
N LEU A 12 25.60 -16.43 -7.31
CA LEU A 12 25.25 -15.21 -6.60
C LEU A 12 25.02 -15.47 -5.12
N ARG A 13 24.21 -16.49 -4.78
CA ARG A 13 23.95 -16.89 -3.39
C ARG A 13 25.23 -17.18 -2.60
N ALA A 14 26.22 -17.79 -3.21
CA ALA A 14 27.52 -18.07 -2.58
C ALA A 14 28.33 -16.80 -2.22
N LYS A 15 28.01 -15.64 -2.80
CA LYS A 15 28.65 -14.35 -2.51
C LYS A 15 27.93 -13.55 -1.41
N LEU A 16 26.68 -13.87 -1.12
CA LEU A 16 25.89 -13.16 -0.11
C LEU A 16 26.22 -13.69 1.30
N ASP A 17 26.44 -12.78 2.25
CA ASP A 17 26.68 -13.10 3.68
C ASP A 17 25.39 -13.10 4.52
N HIS A 18 24.24 -12.98 3.85
CA HIS A 18 22.93 -12.88 4.45
C HIS A 18 21.91 -13.75 3.68
N PRO A 19 20.81 -14.17 4.34
CA PRO A 19 19.73 -14.83 3.62
C PRO A 19 18.98 -13.82 2.74
N VAL A 20 18.10 -14.33 1.88
CA VAL A 20 17.17 -13.53 1.06
C VAL A 20 15.76 -13.81 1.55
N ILE A 21 15.04 -12.75 1.88
CA ILE A 21 13.63 -12.79 2.25
C ILE A 21 12.84 -12.12 1.14
N ASP A 22 11.92 -12.86 0.55
CA ASP A 22 10.92 -12.30 -0.35
C ASP A 22 9.75 -11.75 0.47
N GLY A 23 9.61 -10.43 0.42
CA GLY A 23 8.59 -9.69 1.15
C GLY A 23 7.22 -9.71 0.50
N ASP A 24 7.12 -10.15 -0.76
CA ASP A 24 5.91 -10.12 -1.56
C ASP A 24 6.03 -11.03 -2.81
N GLY A 25 5.70 -12.30 -2.64
CA GLY A 25 5.41 -13.24 -3.72
C GLY A 25 3.95 -13.69 -3.68
N HIS A 26 3.44 -14.36 -4.71
CA HIS A 26 2.02 -14.71 -4.81
C HIS A 26 1.70 -16.20 -4.84
N LEU A 27 0.57 -16.57 -4.23
CA LEU A 27 -0.09 -17.85 -4.45
C LEU A 27 -1.23 -17.67 -5.45
N ILE A 28 -1.24 -18.46 -6.52
CA ILE A 28 -2.38 -18.56 -7.42
C ILE A 28 -3.29 -19.66 -6.91
N GLU A 29 -4.49 -19.32 -6.45
CA GLU A 29 -5.39 -20.30 -5.89
C GLU A 29 -6.22 -21.03 -6.95
N ALA A 30 -6.35 -22.35 -6.77
CA ALA A 30 -7.27 -23.14 -7.58
C ALA A 30 -8.71 -22.81 -7.18
N ALA A 31 -9.45 -22.12 -8.05
CA ALA A 31 -10.84 -21.72 -7.78
C ALA A 31 -11.76 -22.87 -7.30
N PRO A 32 -11.68 -24.11 -7.82
CA PRO A 32 -12.47 -25.22 -7.29
C PRO A 32 -12.17 -25.54 -5.82
N LEU A 33 -10.89 -25.52 -5.42
CA LEU A 33 -10.49 -25.77 -4.03
C LEU A 33 -10.99 -24.64 -3.13
N PHE A 34 -10.80 -23.38 -3.54
CA PHE A 34 -11.32 -22.23 -2.80
C PHE A 34 -12.83 -22.31 -2.57
N ASN A 35 -13.60 -22.71 -3.60
CA ASN A 35 -15.05 -22.88 -3.49
C ASN A 35 -15.46 -23.94 -2.46
N ASP A 36 -14.65 -24.99 -2.26
CA ASP A 36 -14.92 -26.00 -1.24
C ASP A 36 -14.76 -25.44 0.16
N TYR A 37 -13.74 -24.61 0.41
CA TYR A 37 -13.59 -23.89 1.68
C TYR A 37 -14.67 -22.85 1.87
N LEU A 38 -15.07 -22.13 0.82
CA LEU A 38 -16.18 -21.18 0.88
C LEU A 38 -17.49 -21.88 1.26
N ARG A 39 -17.73 -23.08 0.71
CA ARG A 39 -18.88 -23.92 1.08
C ARG A 39 -18.83 -24.37 2.53
N GLN A 40 -17.65 -24.70 3.06
CA GLN A 40 -17.51 -25.05 4.47
C GLN A 40 -17.84 -23.86 5.39
N VAL A 41 -17.47 -22.64 4.99
CA VAL A 41 -17.70 -21.42 5.78
C VAL A 41 -19.17 -20.98 5.73
N GLY A 42 -19.83 -21.01 4.57
CA GLY A 42 -21.17 -20.43 4.41
C GLY A 42 -22.21 -21.24 3.63
N GLY A 43 -21.91 -22.50 3.29
CA GLY A 43 -22.80 -23.39 2.55
C GLY A 43 -22.95 -23.05 1.06
N ASP A 44 -23.74 -23.86 0.35
CA ASP A 44 -23.91 -23.76 -1.11
C ASP A 44 -24.47 -22.40 -1.56
N ARG A 45 -25.44 -21.86 -0.81
CA ARG A 45 -26.05 -20.56 -1.12
C ARG A 45 -25.04 -19.42 -1.13
N LEU A 46 -24.02 -19.48 -0.27
CA LEU A 46 -22.97 -18.46 -0.25
C LEU A 46 -22.07 -18.58 -1.48
N VAL A 47 -21.73 -19.80 -1.91
CA VAL A 47 -20.96 -20.03 -3.14
C VAL A 47 -21.71 -19.52 -4.37
N GLU A 48 -23.03 -19.72 -4.41
CA GLU A 48 -23.89 -19.16 -5.48
C GLU A 48 -23.86 -17.63 -5.49
N ARG A 49 -23.99 -16.98 -4.31
CA ARG A 49 -23.87 -15.52 -4.17
C ARG A 49 -22.49 -15.01 -4.58
N TYR A 50 -21.42 -15.71 -4.21
CA TYR A 50 -20.06 -15.37 -4.64
C TYR A 50 -19.92 -15.41 -6.16
N HIS A 51 -20.42 -16.47 -6.81
CA HIS A 51 -20.39 -16.54 -8.26
C HIS A 51 -21.29 -15.49 -8.94
N HIS A 52 -22.39 -15.08 -8.29
CA HIS A 52 -23.19 -13.95 -8.74
C HIS A 52 -22.40 -12.64 -8.66
N GLU A 53 -21.76 -12.35 -7.54
CA GLU A 53 -20.88 -11.18 -7.35
C GLU A 53 -19.76 -11.11 -8.40
N LEU A 54 -19.15 -12.24 -8.77
CA LEU A 54 -18.12 -12.27 -9.83
C LEU A 54 -18.68 -11.97 -11.23
N ARG A 55 -19.96 -12.29 -11.50
CA ARG A 55 -20.61 -12.02 -12.79
C ARG A 55 -21.05 -10.57 -12.92
N GLU A 56 -21.65 -10.02 -11.86
CA GLU A 56 -22.13 -8.63 -11.85
C GLU A 56 -20.99 -7.62 -11.72
N HIS A 57 -19.91 -7.99 -11.01
CA HIS A 57 -18.78 -7.12 -10.74
C HIS A 57 -17.45 -7.81 -11.09
N PRO A 58 -17.19 -8.07 -12.38
CA PRO A 58 -16.02 -8.82 -12.80
C PRO A 58 -14.73 -8.02 -12.55
N THR A 59 -13.73 -8.68 -11.97
CA THR A 59 -12.38 -8.12 -11.75
C THR A 59 -11.58 -7.97 -13.05
N ALA A 60 -11.90 -8.78 -14.07
CA ALA A 60 -11.29 -8.79 -15.39
C ALA A 60 -12.31 -8.41 -16.48
N ALA A 61 -12.94 -7.23 -16.33
CA ALA A 61 -14.05 -6.81 -17.17
C ALA A 61 -13.70 -6.75 -18.67
N ARG A 62 -14.65 -7.22 -19.49
CA ARG A 62 -14.67 -6.97 -20.94
C ARG A 62 -15.18 -5.55 -21.20
N ALA A 63 -14.32 -4.55 -21.00
CA ALA A 63 -14.33 -3.26 -21.68
C ALA A 63 -15.68 -2.80 -22.28
N ASN A 64 -16.51 -2.09 -21.49
CA ASN A 64 -17.73 -1.46 -21.99
C ASN A 64 -17.77 0.03 -21.66
N ARG A 65 -17.42 0.87 -22.65
CA ARG A 65 -17.44 2.33 -22.50
C ARG A 65 -18.81 2.88 -22.12
N ALA A 66 -19.90 2.29 -22.63
CA ALA A 66 -21.25 2.78 -22.35
C ALA A 66 -21.67 2.54 -20.89
N GLN A 67 -21.08 1.53 -20.24
CA GLN A 67 -21.32 1.21 -18.83
C GLN A 67 -20.25 1.80 -17.89
N GLY A 68 -19.30 2.59 -18.42
CA GLY A 68 -18.19 3.14 -17.63
C GLY A 68 -17.17 2.10 -17.18
N GLU A 69 -17.17 0.90 -17.78
CA GLU A 69 -16.27 -0.19 -17.42
C GLU A 69 -14.88 0.02 -18.01
N MET A 70 -13.87 -0.21 -17.17
CA MET A 70 -12.47 -0.19 -17.56
C MET A 70 -12.03 -1.52 -18.20
N ARG A 71 -10.90 -1.50 -18.89
CA ARG A 71 -10.22 -2.72 -19.34
C ARG A 71 -9.45 -3.35 -18.17
N GLY A 72 -9.83 -4.56 -17.77
CA GLY A 72 -9.01 -5.43 -16.92
C GLY A 72 -7.96 -6.22 -17.70
N ALA A 73 -7.01 -6.85 -17.02
CA ALA A 73 -6.02 -7.75 -17.63
C ALA A 73 -6.71 -8.99 -18.24
N TRP A 74 -6.25 -9.43 -19.42
CA TRP A 74 -6.77 -10.64 -20.09
C TRP A 74 -5.69 -11.65 -20.50
N TRP A 75 -4.43 -11.34 -20.16
CA TRP A 75 -3.23 -12.16 -20.41
C TRP A 75 -2.41 -12.40 -19.13
N GLY A 76 -3.02 -12.21 -17.95
CA GLY A 76 -2.32 -12.16 -16.66
C GLY A 76 -1.87 -13.50 -16.09
N VAL A 77 -1.93 -14.60 -16.85
CA VAL A 77 -1.51 -15.93 -16.38
C VAL A 77 -0.41 -16.46 -17.30
N GLY A 78 0.72 -16.82 -16.70
CA GLY A 78 1.85 -17.41 -17.41
C GLY A 78 1.48 -18.72 -18.11
N ASN A 79 2.06 -18.96 -19.28
CA ASN A 79 1.80 -20.16 -20.09
C ASN A 79 2.77 -21.32 -19.80
N ASN A 80 3.69 -21.16 -18.85
CA ASN A 80 4.60 -22.21 -18.40
C ASN A 80 3.97 -23.00 -17.25
N ALA A 81 3.57 -24.24 -17.53
CA ALA A 81 2.89 -25.10 -16.57
C ALA A 81 3.70 -25.37 -15.29
N TYR A 82 5.04 -25.45 -15.38
CA TYR A 82 5.88 -25.73 -14.21
C TYR A 82 5.99 -24.50 -13.29
N GLU A 83 6.13 -23.31 -13.87
CA GLU A 83 6.16 -22.05 -13.12
C GLU A 83 4.80 -21.77 -12.48
N LEU A 84 3.71 -21.90 -13.24
CA LEU A 84 2.35 -21.75 -12.72
C LEU A 84 2.07 -22.75 -11.61
N ALA A 85 2.38 -24.04 -11.79
CA ALA A 85 2.18 -25.04 -10.75
C ALA A 85 3.00 -24.77 -9.48
N THR A 86 4.11 -24.05 -9.60
CA THR A 86 4.96 -23.72 -8.45
C THR A 86 4.27 -22.76 -7.51
N VAL A 87 3.66 -21.70 -8.04
CA VAL A 87 2.91 -20.72 -7.24
C VAL A 87 1.50 -21.19 -6.88
N MET A 88 0.99 -22.25 -7.51
CA MET A 88 -0.27 -22.88 -7.10
C MET A 88 -0.12 -23.97 -6.03
N ALA A 89 1.05 -24.60 -5.93
CA ALA A 89 1.29 -25.74 -5.05
C ALA A 89 2.43 -25.44 -4.05
N PRO A 90 2.13 -25.08 -2.79
CA PRO A 90 3.13 -24.69 -1.79
C PRO A 90 4.28 -25.70 -1.59
N ARG A 91 3.99 -27.00 -1.75
CA ARG A 91 5.03 -28.05 -1.71
C ARG A 91 6.07 -27.91 -2.81
N LEU A 92 5.63 -27.55 -4.02
CA LEU A 92 6.53 -27.34 -5.15
C LEU A 92 7.33 -26.05 -4.97
N LEU A 93 6.67 -24.95 -4.56
CA LEU A 93 7.34 -23.71 -4.19
C LEU A 93 8.44 -23.95 -3.15
N HIS A 94 8.13 -24.60 -2.03
CA HIS A 94 9.07 -24.90 -0.95
C HIS A 94 10.35 -25.59 -1.45
N ARG A 95 10.20 -26.59 -2.34
CA ARG A 95 11.34 -27.29 -2.95
C ARG A 95 12.15 -26.40 -3.89
N ARG A 96 11.49 -25.47 -4.59
CA ARG A 96 12.11 -24.58 -5.57
C ARG A 96 12.70 -23.31 -4.95
N LEU A 97 12.36 -22.93 -3.72
CA LEU A 97 12.92 -21.71 -3.10
C LEU A 97 14.46 -21.65 -3.15
N GLU A 98 15.17 -22.78 -2.99
CA GLU A 98 16.64 -22.82 -3.16
C GLU A 98 17.09 -22.48 -4.59
N GLU A 99 16.38 -22.97 -5.61
CA GLU A 99 16.72 -22.73 -7.01
C GLU A 99 16.40 -21.29 -7.44
N ILE A 100 15.42 -20.66 -6.79
CA ILE A 100 15.06 -19.24 -6.95
C ILE A 100 16.07 -18.34 -6.20
N GLY A 101 16.71 -18.89 -5.16
CA GLY A 101 17.64 -18.17 -4.30
C GLY A 101 16.98 -17.43 -3.14
N ILE A 102 15.76 -17.82 -2.75
CA ILE A 102 15.00 -17.24 -1.63
C ILE A 102 15.08 -18.20 -0.44
N ASP A 103 15.40 -17.70 0.75
CA ASP A 103 15.44 -18.53 1.96
C ASP A 103 14.08 -18.60 2.66
N PHE A 104 13.34 -17.49 2.64
CA PHE A 104 12.00 -17.37 3.22
C PHE A 104 11.11 -16.48 2.35
N ALA A 105 9.88 -16.88 2.09
CA ALA A 105 8.94 -16.14 1.25
C ALA A 105 7.63 -15.86 1.98
N ILE A 106 7.21 -14.60 1.96
CA ILE A 106 5.87 -14.18 2.37
C ILE A 106 4.99 -14.20 1.14
N MET A 107 3.90 -14.96 1.21
CA MET A 107 3.07 -15.27 0.04
C MET A 107 1.69 -14.65 0.15
N TYR A 108 1.39 -13.69 -0.72
CA TYR A 108 0.11 -12.99 -0.80
C TYR A 108 -0.88 -13.75 -1.69
N PRO A 109 -2.14 -13.91 -1.26
CA PRO A 109 -3.17 -14.55 -2.07
C PRO A 109 -3.52 -13.75 -3.34
N THR A 110 -3.37 -14.31 -4.55
CA THR A 110 -3.74 -13.61 -5.81
C THR A 110 -5.26 -13.38 -5.87
N LEU A 111 -6.07 -14.39 -5.56
CA LEU A 111 -7.52 -14.22 -5.48
C LEU A 111 -7.88 -13.22 -4.37
N GLY A 112 -7.14 -13.27 -3.26
CA GLY A 112 -7.34 -12.41 -2.09
C GLY A 112 -7.11 -10.93 -2.34
N LEU A 113 -6.42 -10.53 -3.42
CA LEU A 113 -6.31 -9.13 -3.83
C LEU A 113 -7.69 -8.51 -4.14
N ALA A 114 -8.64 -9.33 -4.60
CA ALA A 114 -9.97 -8.87 -4.97
C ALA A 114 -11.04 -9.14 -3.90
N LEU A 115 -10.88 -10.16 -3.05
CA LEU A 115 -11.94 -10.58 -2.12
C LEU A 115 -12.40 -9.45 -1.16
N PRO A 116 -11.51 -8.63 -0.57
CA PRO A 116 -11.90 -7.51 0.28
C PRO A 116 -12.73 -6.44 -0.44
N THR A 117 -12.73 -6.43 -1.78
CA THR A 117 -13.47 -5.46 -2.58
C THR A 117 -14.89 -5.92 -2.90
N ILE A 118 -15.30 -7.14 -2.53
CA ILE A 118 -16.67 -7.62 -2.72
C ILE A 118 -17.64 -6.76 -1.90
N PHE A 119 -18.76 -6.33 -2.49
CA PHE A 119 -19.71 -5.44 -1.81
C PHE A 119 -20.54 -6.13 -0.76
N ASP A 120 -21.11 -7.27 -1.15
CA ASP A 120 -21.94 -8.08 -0.27
C ASP A 120 -21.12 -8.48 0.95
N ALA A 121 -21.51 -7.97 2.12
CA ALA A 121 -20.73 -8.10 3.34
C ALA A 121 -20.59 -9.56 3.79
N ASP A 122 -21.64 -10.38 3.62
CA ASP A 122 -21.59 -11.79 4.00
C ASP A 122 -20.62 -12.54 3.09
N VAL A 123 -20.72 -12.28 1.77
CA VAL A 123 -19.86 -12.92 0.77
C VAL A 123 -18.40 -12.50 0.98
N ARG A 124 -18.13 -11.21 1.16
CA ARG A 124 -16.78 -10.68 1.40
C ARG A 124 -16.15 -11.34 2.62
N ARG A 125 -16.83 -11.29 3.77
CA ARG A 125 -16.31 -11.81 5.05
C ARG A 125 -16.04 -13.31 4.95
N ALA A 126 -16.98 -14.07 4.41
CA ALA A 126 -16.83 -15.51 4.28
C ALA A 126 -15.79 -15.91 3.23
N ALA A 127 -15.63 -15.15 2.15
CA ALA A 127 -14.57 -15.36 1.17
C ALA A 127 -13.18 -15.11 1.76
N CYS A 128 -13.00 -14.03 2.53
CA CYS A 128 -11.75 -13.76 3.26
C CYS A 128 -11.46 -14.86 4.30
N ARG A 129 -12.48 -15.30 5.05
CA ARG A 129 -12.36 -16.43 5.99
C ARG A 129 -11.92 -17.73 5.29
N ALA A 130 -12.53 -18.02 4.13
CA ALA A 130 -12.26 -19.24 3.36
C ALA A 130 -10.83 -19.25 2.79
N ILE A 131 -10.38 -18.14 2.19
CA ILE A 131 -9.02 -18.05 1.62
C ILE A 131 -7.96 -18.16 2.73
N ASN A 132 -8.20 -17.54 3.89
CA ASN A 132 -7.28 -17.59 5.03
C ASN A 132 -7.18 -19.00 5.61
N THR A 133 -8.31 -19.68 5.76
CA THR A 133 -8.36 -21.07 6.24
C THR A 133 -7.64 -22.01 5.28
N MET A 134 -7.95 -21.90 3.99
CA MET A 134 -7.32 -22.71 2.95
C MET A 134 -5.80 -22.51 2.92
N ASN A 135 -5.33 -21.26 2.85
CA ASN A 135 -3.91 -20.97 2.75
C ASN A 135 -3.16 -21.33 4.04
N ALA A 136 -3.77 -21.17 5.22
CA ALA A 136 -3.21 -21.66 6.47
C ALA A 136 -2.99 -23.18 6.47
N GLU A 137 -3.90 -23.94 5.88
CA GLU A 137 -3.82 -25.40 5.78
C GLU A 137 -2.77 -25.84 4.75
N ILE A 138 -2.87 -25.37 3.50
CA ILE A 138 -2.00 -25.87 2.41
C ILE A 138 -0.54 -25.44 2.56
N CYS A 139 -0.28 -24.29 3.19
CA CYS A 139 1.08 -23.84 3.50
C CYS A 139 1.59 -24.34 4.86
N GLY A 140 0.72 -24.89 5.70
CA GLY A 140 1.04 -25.31 7.06
C GLY A 140 2.29 -26.20 7.20
N PRO A 141 2.46 -27.23 6.34
CA PRO A 141 3.64 -28.10 6.36
C PRO A 141 4.97 -27.43 5.93
N PHE A 142 4.94 -26.19 5.44
CA PHE A 142 6.08 -25.49 4.81
C PHE A 142 6.44 -24.19 5.53
N ARG A 143 5.98 -24.01 6.76
CA ARG A 143 6.13 -22.79 7.58
C ARG A 143 7.59 -22.47 7.94
N ASP A 144 8.52 -23.40 7.73
CA ASP A 144 9.95 -23.16 7.88
C ASP A 144 10.48 -22.17 6.84
N ARG A 145 9.81 -22.04 5.68
CA ARG A 145 10.24 -21.17 4.57
C ARG A 145 9.12 -20.37 3.90
N ILE A 146 7.85 -20.64 4.19
CA ILE A 146 6.70 -19.99 3.55
C ILE A 146 5.75 -19.44 4.63
N ALA A 147 5.38 -18.17 4.53
CA ALA A 147 4.33 -17.57 5.34
C ALA A 147 3.21 -17.00 4.45
N PRO A 148 2.03 -17.63 4.37
CA PRO A 148 0.90 -17.01 3.67
C PRO A 148 0.41 -15.79 4.45
N ALA A 149 0.08 -14.71 3.74
CA ALA A 149 -0.54 -13.52 4.29
C ALA A 149 -2.05 -13.70 4.40
N ALA A 150 -2.62 -13.45 5.58
CA ALA A 150 -4.06 -13.47 5.78
C ALA A 150 -4.71 -12.22 5.18
N VAL A 151 -5.80 -12.39 4.43
CA VAL A 151 -6.62 -11.32 3.88
C VAL A 151 -7.54 -10.76 4.95
N ILE A 152 -7.36 -9.50 5.33
CA ILE A 152 -8.17 -8.81 6.33
C ILE A 152 -9.12 -7.83 5.62
N PRO A 153 -10.44 -8.08 5.61
CA PRO A 153 -11.41 -7.15 5.04
C PRO A 153 -11.54 -5.92 5.95
N MET A 154 -11.66 -4.74 5.33
CA MET A 154 -11.58 -3.46 6.02
C MET A 154 -12.80 -2.57 5.79
N HIS A 155 -13.97 -3.08 5.36
CA HIS A 155 -15.16 -2.23 5.22
C HIS A 155 -15.70 -1.76 6.59
N THR A 156 -15.48 -2.49 7.68
CA THR A 156 -15.94 -2.05 9.01
C THR A 156 -14.91 -2.47 10.06
N PRO A 157 -14.69 -1.71 11.15
CA PRO A 157 -13.82 -2.14 12.23
C PRO A 157 -14.17 -3.53 12.76
N GLU A 158 -15.46 -3.87 12.86
CA GLU A 158 -15.93 -5.15 13.40
C GLU A 158 -15.48 -6.35 12.55
N GLU A 159 -15.51 -6.23 11.22
CA GLU A 159 -15.08 -7.33 10.33
C GLU A 159 -13.56 -7.48 10.31
N ALA A 160 -12.83 -6.38 10.38
CA ALA A 160 -11.38 -6.39 10.45
C ALA A 160 -10.92 -7.07 11.75
N LEU A 161 -11.51 -6.69 12.89
CA LEU A 161 -11.23 -7.30 14.20
C LEU A 161 -11.52 -8.80 14.19
N ALA A 162 -12.70 -9.20 13.70
CA ALA A 162 -13.10 -10.61 13.67
C ALA A 162 -12.19 -11.48 12.77
N GLU A 163 -11.68 -10.92 11.67
CA GLU A 163 -10.77 -11.66 10.80
C GLU A 163 -9.32 -11.66 11.30
N LEU A 164 -8.87 -10.58 11.96
CA LEU A 164 -7.56 -10.55 12.63
C LEU A 164 -7.47 -11.62 13.72
N GLU A 165 -8.49 -11.75 14.56
CA GLU A 165 -8.55 -12.79 15.59
C GLU A 165 -8.55 -14.20 15.00
N ASN A 166 -9.25 -14.39 13.88
CA ASN A 166 -9.24 -15.65 13.16
C ASN A 166 -7.87 -15.97 12.56
N ALA A 167 -7.23 -15.01 11.90
CA ALA A 167 -5.89 -15.18 11.33
C ALA A 167 -4.88 -15.58 12.42
N ALA A 168 -4.95 -14.95 13.58
CA ALA A 168 -4.16 -15.34 14.75
C ALA A 168 -4.49 -16.76 15.24
N GLY A 169 -5.79 -17.12 15.30
CA GLY A 169 -6.25 -18.47 15.67
C GLY A 169 -5.78 -19.57 14.71
N LEU A 170 -5.63 -19.25 13.42
CA LEU A 170 -5.05 -20.13 12.40
C LEU A 170 -3.51 -20.20 12.46
N GLY A 171 -2.89 -19.44 13.36
CA GLY A 171 -1.44 -19.32 13.49
C GLY A 171 -0.78 -18.64 12.29
N LEU A 172 -1.51 -17.85 11.50
CA LEU A 172 -0.93 -17.03 10.44
C LEU A 172 -0.06 -15.93 11.08
N ARG A 173 1.03 -15.56 10.41
CA ARG A 173 2.03 -14.59 10.93
C ARG A 173 2.07 -13.30 10.14
N ALA A 174 1.67 -13.33 8.86
CA ALA A 174 1.58 -12.17 7.98
C ALA A 174 0.11 -11.91 7.63
N VAL A 175 -0.22 -10.66 7.30
CA VAL A 175 -1.57 -10.20 6.99
C VAL A 175 -1.51 -9.10 5.94
N MET A 176 -2.52 -9.02 5.10
CA MET A 176 -2.72 -7.95 4.12
C MET A 176 -4.06 -7.24 4.34
N ILE A 177 -4.08 -5.93 4.11
CA ILE A 177 -5.29 -5.12 3.98
C ILE A 177 -5.34 -4.46 2.59
N PRO A 178 -6.53 -4.22 2.01
CA PRO A 178 -6.63 -3.36 0.82
C PRO A 178 -6.31 -1.89 1.20
N PRO A 179 -5.68 -1.08 0.32
CA PRO A 179 -5.32 0.32 0.63
C PRO A 179 -6.52 1.27 0.82
N GLY A 180 -7.74 0.81 0.51
CA GLY A 180 -8.97 1.53 0.78
C GLY A 180 -10.19 0.77 0.28
N VAL A 181 -11.37 1.27 0.62
CA VAL A 181 -12.67 0.72 0.21
C VAL A 181 -13.57 1.81 -0.36
N ALA A 182 -14.47 1.41 -1.27
CA ALA A 182 -15.51 2.31 -1.75
C ALA A 182 -16.61 2.47 -0.69
N ARG A 183 -17.00 3.72 -0.42
CA ARG A 183 -18.16 4.07 0.41
C ARG A 183 -19.22 4.76 -0.42
N PRO A 184 -20.50 4.39 -0.28
CA PRO A 184 -21.55 5.15 -0.92
C PRO A 184 -21.53 6.62 -0.47
N ILE A 185 -21.97 7.51 -1.35
CA ILE A 185 -22.18 8.92 -1.00
C ILE A 185 -23.53 8.98 -0.26
N PRO A 186 -23.59 9.45 1.01
CA PRO A 186 -24.80 9.36 1.83
C PRO A 186 -26.05 9.96 1.16
N ALA A 187 -25.89 11.08 0.44
CA ALA A 187 -26.98 11.71 -0.30
C ALA A 187 -27.54 10.83 -1.44
N LEU A 188 -26.69 10.01 -2.07
CA LEU A 188 -27.08 9.16 -3.20
C LEU A 188 -27.60 7.79 -2.76
N GLU A 189 -27.35 7.36 -1.52
CA GLU A 189 -27.79 6.05 -1.03
C GLU A 189 -29.30 5.83 -1.18
N HIS A 190 -30.09 6.88 -0.99
CA HIS A 190 -31.55 6.81 -1.06
C HIS A 190 -32.07 7.32 -2.41
N GLU A 191 -31.43 8.35 -2.97
CA GLU A 191 -31.87 9.01 -4.21
C GLU A 191 -31.52 8.20 -5.47
N ALA A 192 -30.34 7.57 -5.47
CA ALA A 192 -29.83 6.79 -6.59
C ALA A 192 -28.93 5.64 -6.10
N PRO A 193 -29.49 4.59 -5.46
CA PRO A 193 -28.70 3.49 -4.90
C PRO A 193 -27.78 2.80 -5.93
N SER A 194 -28.22 2.73 -7.20
CA SER A 194 -27.45 2.17 -8.30
C SER A 194 -26.25 3.02 -8.73
N ALA A 195 -26.10 4.24 -8.20
CA ALA A 195 -24.92 5.06 -8.42
C ALA A 195 -23.69 4.46 -7.74
N PHE A 196 -23.86 3.68 -6.65
CA PHE A 196 -22.78 2.91 -6.06
C PHE A 196 -22.55 1.64 -6.92
N PRO A 197 -21.28 1.28 -7.23
CA PRO A 197 -20.02 1.90 -6.78
C PRO A 197 -19.49 3.07 -7.62
N TYR A 198 -20.13 3.39 -8.73
CA TYR A 198 -19.58 4.30 -9.74
C TYR A 198 -19.37 5.73 -9.22
N ALA A 199 -20.20 6.15 -8.27
CA ALA A 199 -20.09 7.35 -7.46
C ALA A 199 -19.94 6.95 -5.97
N ALA A 200 -18.72 7.04 -5.46
CA ALA A 200 -18.36 6.62 -4.12
C ALA A 200 -17.22 7.48 -3.57
N TYR A 201 -17.15 7.62 -2.25
CA TYR A 201 -15.91 8.01 -1.58
C TYR A 201 -14.92 6.85 -1.61
N PHE A 202 -13.64 7.18 -1.65
CA PHE A 202 -12.57 6.23 -1.40
C PHE A 202 -12.04 6.45 0.02
N ASP A 203 -12.28 5.47 0.89
CA ASP A 203 -11.98 5.53 2.32
C ASP A 203 -10.74 4.68 2.63
N SER A 204 -9.69 5.33 3.13
CA SER A 204 -8.39 4.75 3.44
C SER A 204 -8.09 4.71 4.95
N TYR A 205 -9.13 4.63 5.78
CA TYR A 205 -9.07 4.25 7.21
C TYR A 205 -8.31 5.20 8.16
N GLY A 206 -7.80 6.33 7.66
CA GLY A 206 -7.12 7.36 8.44
C GLY A 206 -7.97 8.62 8.56
N VAL A 207 -7.43 9.77 8.13
CA VAL A 207 -8.15 11.05 8.12
C VAL A 207 -9.48 10.93 7.35
N ASP A 208 -10.54 11.50 7.92
CA ASP A 208 -11.91 11.54 7.36
C ASP A 208 -12.54 10.19 7.03
N SER A 209 -12.03 9.09 7.59
CA SER A 209 -12.66 7.77 7.44
C SER A 209 -14.08 7.77 8.01
N PHE A 210 -14.98 6.99 7.39
CA PHE A 210 -16.37 6.88 7.84
C PHE A 210 -16.51 6.14 9.16
N ASN A 211 -15.48 5.39 9.58
CA ASN A 211 -15.46 4.65 10.84
C ASN A 211 -14.18 4.97 11.62
N ASP A 212 -14.21 4.74 12.92
CA ASP A 212 -13.01 4.77 13.76
C ASP A 212 -12.23 3.44 13.66
N TYR A 213 -11.03 3.48 13.12
CA TYR A 213 -10.13 2.32 12.97
C TYR A 213 -9.08 2.19 14.07
N ASP A 214 -9.02 3.11 15.05
CA ASP A 214 -8.08 2.98 16.18
C ASP A 214 -8.20 1.64 16.95
N PRO A 215 -9.40 1.05 17.15
CA PRO A 215 -9.51 -0.30 17.69
C PRO A 215 -8.83 -1.37 16.83
N VAL A 216 -8.88 -1.22 15.50
CA VAL A 216 -8.24 -2.14 14.55
C VAL A 216 -6.72 -2.00 14.61
N TRP A 217 -6.19 -0.77 14.59
CA TRP A 217 -4.74 -0.51 14.74
C TRP A 217 -4.19 -1.07 16.04
N ARG A 218 -4.92 -0.89 17.14
CA ARG A 218 -4.57 -1.49 18.44
C ARG A 218 -4.57 -3.01 18.38
N LYS A 219 -5.51 -3.63 17.66
CA LYS A 219 -5.57 -5.09 17.51
C LYS A 219 -4.40 -5.63 16.69
N PHE A 220 -3.94 -4.91 15.65
CA PHE A 220 -2.69 -5.27 14.95
C PHE A 220 -1.50 -5.30 15.93
N ALA A 221 -1.37 -4.30 16.80
CA ALA A 221 -0.29 -4.25 17.80
C ALA A 221 -0.41 -5.38 18.83
N GLU A 222 -1.62 -5.62 19.34
CA GLU A 222 -1.92 -6.70 20.30
C GLU A 222 -1.57 -8.09 19.75
N LEU A 223 -1.96 -8.35 18.49
CA LEU A 223 -1.70 -9.62 17.81
C LEU A 223 -0.32 -9.69 17.16
N LYS A 224 0.48 -8.62 17.29
CA LYS A 224 1.85 -8.52 16.75
C LYS A 224 1.90 -8.70 15.23
N PHE A 225 0.93 -8.15 14.51
CA PHE A 225 0.94 -8.16 13.05
C PHE A 225 1.52 -6.85 12.52
N ALA A 226 2.50 -6.97 11.61
CA ALA A 226 2.83 -5.86 10.73
C ALA A 226 1.67 -5.64 9.75
N ILE A 227 1.40 -4.38 9.43
CA ILE A 227 0.31 -4.01 8.53
C ILE A 227 0.90 -3.95 7.13
N THR A 228 0.61 -4.92 6.27
CA THR A 228 0.95 -4.76 4.84
C THR A 228 -0.30 -4.44 4.05
N SER A 229 -0.21 -3.38 3.26
CA SER A 229 -1.25 -2.96 2.34
C SER A 229 -0.91 -3.52 0.97
N HIS A 230 -1.76 -4.43 0.49
CA HIS A 230 -1.62 -5.11 -0.78
C HIS A 230 -2.98 -5.29 -1.42
N GLY A 231 -3.01 -5.21 -2.75
CA GLY A 231 -4.22 -5.26 -3.53
C GLY A 231 -4.35 -4.01 -4.38
N ALA A 232 -4.53 -4.24 -5.68
CA ALA A 232 -5.08 -3.22 -6.54
C ALA A 232 -6.54 -3.02 -6.14
N VAL A 233 -6.85 -1.91 -5.46
CA VAL A 233 -8.26 -1.45 -5.38
C VAL A 233 -8.80 -1.14 -6.79
N GLY A 234 -7.96 -1.25 -7.82
CA GLY A 234 -8.33 -1.14 -9.22
C GLY A 234 -9.02 -2.32 -9.90
N LEU A 235 -9.30 -3.43 -9.23
CA LEU A 235 -10.07 -4.52 -9.85
C LEU A 235 -11.59 -4.25 -9.83
N ARG A 236 -12.09 -3.40 -8.91
CA ARG A 236 -13.51 -3.03 -8.83
C ARG A 236 -13.78 -1.54 -8.58
N TYR A 237 -12.86 -0.80 -7.91
CA TYR A 237 -13.01 0.63 -7.57
C TYR A 237 -11.76 1.43 -7.91
N LEU A 238 -11.61 1.87 -9.16
CA LEU A 238 -10.54 2.84 -9.43
C LEU A 238 -10.96 4.25 -9.02
N PRO A 239 -10.12 4.95 -8.23
CA PRO A 239 -10.22 6.39 -8.06
C PRO A 239 -10.27 7.10 -9.43
N LEU A 240 -10.86 8.28 -9.46
CA LEU A 240 -11.09 9.04 -10.70
C LEU A 240 -9.78 9.19 -11.50
N GLY A 241 -9.82 8.90 -12.80
CA GLY A 241 -8.69 9.15 -13.72
C GLY A 241 -8.00 7.91 -14.31
N ARG A 242 -8.28 6.69 -13.82
CA ARG A 242 -7.63 5.44 -14.31
C ARG A 242 -8.60 4.46 -14.99
N ARG A 243 -9.54 4.93 -15.80
CA ARG A 243 -10.66 4.11 -16.32
C ARG A 243 -10.66 3.96 -17.84
N SER A 244 -9.50 3.72 -18.45
CA SER A 244 -9.46 3.43 -19.88
C SER A 244 -10.25 2.16 -20.18
N PRO A 245 -11.30 2.23 -21.03
CA PRO A 245 -12.08 1.06 -21.38
C PRO A 245 -11.35 0.15 -22.36
N SER A 246 -10.24 0.58 -22.97
CA SER A 246 -9.55 -0.18 -24.03
C SER A 246 -8.10 -0.49 -23.72
N ASN A 247 -7.52 0.07 -22.66
CA ASN A 247 -6.09 -0.08 -22.36
C ASN A 247 -5.85 -0.37 -20.88
N TYR A 248 -5.51 -1.63 -20.58
CA TYR A 248 -5.17 -2.05 -19.22
C TYR A 248 -3.89 -1.37 -18.70
N MET A 249 -2.86 -1.20 -19.55
CA MET A 249 -1.61 -0.59 -19.11
C MET A 249 -1.79 0.87 -18.66
N PHE A 250 -2.71 1.61 -19.29
CA PHE A 250 -3.09 2.94 -18.80
C PHE A 250 -3.67 2.88 -17.37
N ASN A 251 -4.47 1.86 -17.08
CA ASN A 251 -5.07 1.68 -15.76
C ASN A 251 -4.03 1.22 -14.73
N HIS A 252 -3.12 0.33 -15.14
CA HIS A 252 -2.12 -0.32 -14.30
C HIS A 252 -0.94 0.57 -13.91
N ILE A 253 -0.31 1.26 -14.88
CA ILE A 253 0.96 1.99 -14.67
C ILE A 253 0.82 3.05 -13.58
N GLY A 254 1.55 2.91 -12.48
CA GLY A 254 1.50 3.79 -11.31
C GLY A 254 0.23 3.66 -10.46
N GLY A 255 -0.61 2.65 -10.71
CA GLY A 255 -1.87 2.42 -9.98
C GLY A 255 -1.62 2.08 -8.52
N HIS A 256 -0.72 1.14 -8.26
CA HIS A 256 -0.33 0.74 -6.91
C HIS A 256 0.24 1.92 -6.13
N GLY A 257 1.27 2.61 -6.66
CA GLY A 257 1.85 3.80 -6.02
C GLY A 257 0.84 4.92 -5.74
N TYR A 258 -0.15 5.12 -6.61
CA TYR A 258 -1.23 6.08 -6.37
C TYR A 258 -2.09 5.71 -5.15
N GLN A 259 -2.59 4.47 -5.10
CA GLN A 259 -3.47 3.97 -4.04
C GLN A 259 -2.75 3.87 -2.70
N GLN A 260 -1.53 3.34 -2.71
CA GLN A 260 -0.68 3.27 -1.52
C GLN A 260 -0.29 4.67 -1.03
N GLY A 261 -0.07 5.62 -1.94
CA GLY A 261 0.16 7.02 -1.61
C GLY A 261 -1.04 7.69 -0.96
N GLU A 262 -2.27 7.41 -1.41
CA GLU A 262 -3.50 7.87 -0.74
C GLU A 262 -3.63 7.29 0.66
N PHE A 263 -3.41 5.98 0.81
CA PHE A 263 -3.43 5.32 2.11
C PHE A 263 -2.39 5.90 3.08
N CYS A 264 -1.14 6.03 2.62
CA CYS A 264 -0.05 6.61 3.40
C CYS A 264 -0.38 8.04 3.86
N ARG A 265 -0.88 8.90 2.97
CA ARG A 265 -1.34 10.25 3.34
C ARG A 265 -2.46 10.21 4.36
N SER A 266 -3.45 9.34 4.17
CA SER A 266 -4.58 9.20 5.10
C SER A 266 -4.10 8.82 6.51
N LEU A 267 -3.16 7.88 6.63
CA LEU A 267 -2.54 7.51 7.90
C LEU A 267 -1.77 8.67 8.55
N VAL A 268 -0.95 9.38 7.77
CA VAL A 268 -0.12 10.50 8.24
C VAL A 268 -1.01 11.63 8.76
N PHE A 269 -1.96 12.12 7.96
CA PHE A 269 -2.87 13.19 8.37
C PHE A 269 -3.83 12.75 9.46
N GLY A 270 -4.22 11.48 9.48
CA GLY A 270 -5.02 10.88 10.54
C GLY A 270 -4.24 10.60 11.82
N GLY A 271 -2.92 10.84 11.86
CA GLY A 271 -2.07 10.68 13.04
C GLY A 271 -1.83 9.24 13.51
N VAL A 272 -2.16 8.25 12.67
CA VAL A 272 -2.10 6.83 13.06
C VAL A 272 -0.69 6.41 13.47
N PRO A 273 0.38 6.68 12.69
CA PRO A 273 1.74 6.28 13.07
C PRO A 273 2.25 7.00 14.32
N THR A 274 1.72 8.19 14.62
CA THR A 274 2.06 8.94 15.83
C THR A 274 1.39 8.35 17.07
N ARG A 275 0.14 7.88 16.95
CA ARG A 275 -0.58 7.19 18.03
C ARG A 275 -0.10 5.76 18.25
N PHE A 276 0.37 5.09 17.20
CA PHE A 276 0.82 3.69 17.22
C PHE A 276 2.25 3.55 16.66
N PRO A 277 3.27 4.14 17.32
CA PRO A 277 4.65 4.15 16.83
C PRO A 277 5.35 2.78 16.83
N GLU A 278 4.76 1.77 17.47
CA GLU A 278 5.19 0.38 17.44
C GLU A 278 4.81 -0.34 16.13
N LEU A 279 3.76 0.12 15.44
CA LEU A 279 3.28 -0.54 14.22
C LEU A 279 4.23 -0.30 13.03
N ALA A 280 4.33 -1.30 12.17
CA ALA A 280 5.05 -1.22 10.91
C ALA A 280 4.04 -1.28 9.75
N PHE A 281 4.21 -0.42 8.76
CA PHE A 281 3.34 -0.35 7.58
C PHE A 281 4.14 -0.67 6.32
N GLY A 282 3.81 -1.77 5.65
CA GLY A 282 4.34 -2.14 4.34
C GLY A 282 3.38 -1.72 3.23
N PHE A 283 3.86 -0.99 2.24
CA PHE A 283 3.10 -0.62 1.04
C PHE A 283 3.63 -1.44 -0.13
N LEU A 284 2.89 -2.47 -0.56
CA LEU A 284 3.44 -3.50 -1.45
C LEU A 284 3.16 -3.24 -2.94
N GLU A 285 4.00 -3.84 -3.79
CA GLU A 285 3.93 -3.77 -5.26
C GLU A 285 3.85 -2.34 -5.84
N CYS A 286 4.51 -1.36 -5.20
CA CYS A 286 4.31 0.05 -5.55
C CYS A 286 5.59 0.86 -5.80
N GLY A 287 6.75 0.21 -5.66
CA GLY A 287 8.04 0.88 -5.66
C GLY A 287 8.16 1.90 -4.53
N ALA A 288 9.27 2.63 -4.50
CA ALA A 288 9.56 3.62 -3.47
C ALA A 288 9.65 5.06 -3.99
N GLY A 289 9.60 5.26 -5.32
CA GLY A 289 9.73 6.60 -5.92
C GLY A 289 8.68 7.60 -5.43
N TRP A 290 7.41 7.17 -5.38
CA TRP A 290 6.30 8.00 -4.89
C TRP A 290 6.46 8.39 -3.41
N ALA A 291 7.11 7.53 -2.61
CA ALA A 291 7.29 7.76 -1.18
C ALA A 291 8.36 8.82 -0.91
N VAL A 292 9.42 8.85 -1.73
CA VAL A 292 10.43 9.92 -1.72
C VAL A 292 9.75 11.26 -2.04
N ASP A 293 8.99 11.32 -3.14
CA ASP A 293 8.28 12.53 -3.54
C ASP A 293 7.26 12.98 -2.48
N LEU A 294 6.57 12.02 -1.84
CA LEU A 294 5.60 12.30 -0.78
C LEU A 294 6.28 12.88 0.46
N LEU A 295 7.38 12.28 0.95
CA LEU A 295 8.10 12.78 2.12
C LEU A 295 8.59 14.22 1.87
N HIS A 296 9.24 14.44 0.73
CA HIS A 296 9.66 15.78 0.31
C HIS A 296 8.50 16.77 0.29
N SER A 297 7.37 16.37 -0.29
CA SER A 297 6.18 17.22 -0.37
C SER A 297 5.61 17.56 1.01
N LEU A 298 5.53 16.58 1.92
CA LEU A 298 5.04 16.79 3.28
C LEU A 298 5.93 17.79 4.04
N GLU A 299 7.25 17.62 3.97
CA GLU A 299 8.22 18.52 4.62
C GLU A 299 8.13 19.94 4.07
N GLU A 300 8.13 20.12 2.74
CA GLU A 300 8.07 21.44 2.10
C GLU A 300 6.75 22.17 2.42
N HIS A 301 5.64 21.42 2.47
CA HIS A 301 4.34 22.01 2.79
C HIS A 301 4.24 22.41 4.25
N TRP A 302 4.76 21.59 5.16
CA TRP A 302 4.75 21.89 6.59
C TRP A 302 5.67 23.08 6.93
N GLU A 303 6.86 23.17 6.33
CA GLU A 303 7.79 24.28 6.54
C GLU A 303 7.11 25.65 6.29
N LYS A 304 6.28 25.73 5.25
CA LYS A 304 5.61 26.98 4.83
C LYS A 304 4.21 27.17 5.44
N ARG A 305 3.51 26.07 5.78
CA ARG A 305 2.08 26.08 6.12
C ARG A 305 1.80 25.42 7.48
N ASN A 306 2.77 25.35 8.38
CA ASN A 306 2.52 25.09 9.80
C ASN A 306 1.86 26.30 10.48
N LEU A 307 1.55 26.18 11.77
CA LEU A 307 0.85 27.24 12.51
C LEU A 307 1.59 28.59 12.48
N GLU A 308 2.93 28.59 12.51
CA GLU A 308 3.72 29.82 12.41
C GLU A 308 3.69 30.39 11.00
N GLY A 309 3.90 29.54 9.98
CA GLY A 309 3.88 29.92 8.58
C GLY A 309 2.53 30.48 8.14
N LEU A 310 1.42 29.95 8.67
CA LEU A 310 0.08 30.43 8.39
C LEU A 310 -0.18 31.88 8.86
N LYS A 311 0.59 32.41 9.82
CA LYS A 311 0.51 33.83 10.22
C LYS A 311 0.87 34.77 9.07
N ASN A 312 1.73 34.36 8.14
CA ASN A 312 2.05 35.15 6.94
C ASN A 312 0.85 35.33 6.01
N TYR A 313 -0.17 34.48 6.16
CA TYR A 313 -1.38 34.48 5.34
C TYR A 313 -2.61 34.90 6.15
N ASP A 314 -2.45 35.37 7.39
CA ASP A 314 -3.54 35.92 8.19
C ASP A 314 -3.92 37.32 7.66
N PRO A 315 -5.09 37.48 7.02
CA PRO A 315 -5.48 38.77 6.48
C PRO A 315 -5.78 39.82 7.56
N ALA A 316 -5.89 39.43 8.84
CA ALA A 316 -6.01 40.37 9.95
C ALA A 316 -4.68 41.11 10.24
N LEU A 317 -3.53 40.53 9.85
CA LEU A 317 -2.20 41.12 10.06
C LEU A 317 -1.75 42.02 8.90
N LEU A 318 -2.52 42.10 7.81
CA LEU A 318 -2.20 42.93 6.65
C LEU A 318 -2.25 44.44 6.98
N ASP A 319 -1.15 45.16 6.76
CA ASP A 319 -1.14 46.63 6.77
C ASP A 319 -1.88 47.17 5.54
N ARG A 320 -3.19 47.36 5.70
CA ARG A 320 -4.07 47.84 4.63
C ARG A 320 -3.68 49.23 4.16
N THR A 321 -3.33 50.13 5.08
CA THR A 321 -2.94 51.50 4.74
C THR A 321 -1.73 51.49 3.81
N ARG A 322 -0.70 50.72 4.17
CA ARG A 322 0.50 50.60 3.33
C ARG A 322 0.22 49.95 1.98
N LEU A 323 -0.63 48.93 1.94
CA LEU A 323 -1.06 48.33 0.67
C LEU A 323 -1.73 49.36 -0.25
N HIS A 324 -2.65 50.19 0.28
CA HIS A 324 -3.30 51.25 -0.49
C HIS A 324 -2.31 52.29 -1.02
N GLU A 325 -1.34 52.71 -0.20
CA GLU A 325 -0.28 53.63 -0.64
C GLU A 325 0.52 53.06 -1.81
N LEU A 326 0.97 51.81 -1.68
CA LEU A 326 1.75 51.12 -2.72
C LEU A 326 0.95 50.98 -4.02
N LEU A 327 -0.34 50.64 -3.93
CA LEU A 327 -1.17 50.49 -5.12
C LEU A 327 -1.49 51.84 -5.78
N ARG A 328 -1.57 52.95 -5.02
CA ARG A 328 -1.64 54.30 -5.60
C ARG A 328 -0.36 54.71 -6.31
N GLU A 329 0.79 54.36 -5.73
CA GLU A 329 2.11 54.69 -6.26
C GLU A 329 2.44 53.87 -7.52
N TYR A 330 2.13 52.57 -7.52
CA TYR A 330 2.58 51.62 -8.54
C TYR A 330 1.46 50.99 -9.39
N GLY A 331 0.18 51.09 -9.01
CA GLY A 331 -0.94 50.42 -9.69
C GLY A 331 -1.47 51.12 -10.94
N GLY A 332 -0.97 52.32 -11.25
CA GLY A 332 -1.32 53.11 -12.43
C GLY A 332 -2.71 53.77 -12.39
N PRO A 333 -3.09 54.54 -13.44
CA PRO A 333 -4.29 55.38 -13.43
C PRO A 333 -5.61 54.60 -13.29
N GLY A 334 -5.67 53.38 -13.83
CA GLY A 334 -6.84 52.51 -13.73
C GLY A 334 -7.14 52.09 -12.30
N PHE A 335 -6.12 51.76 -11.52
CA PHE A 335 -6.27 51.43 -10.10
C PHE A 335 -6.75 52.65 -9.30
N VAL A 336 -6.09 53.81 -9.46
CA VAL A 336 -6.45 55.05 -8.75
C VAL A 336 -7.89 55.48 -9.03
N ASN A 337 -8.34 55.37 -10.28
CA ASN A 337 -9.72 55.70 -10.66
C ASN A 337 -10.73 54.73 -10.03
N ALA A 338 -10.43 53.42 -10.00
CA ALA A 338 -11.30 52.41 -9.41
C ALA A 338 -11.34 52.47 -7.87
N GLU A 339 -10.24 52.85 -7.23
CA GLU A 339 -10.16 53.11 -5.79
C GLU A 339 -10.99 54.36 -5.40
N ARG A 340 -10.88 55.47 -6.16
CA ARG A 340 -11.73 56.66 -5.96
C ARG A 340 -13.22 56.36 -6.11
N ALA A 341 -13.57 55.41 -6.96
CA ALA A 341 -14.94 54.93 -7.13
C ALA A 341 -15.38 53.91 -6.06
N GLY A 342 -14.50 53.53 -5.12
CA GLY A 342 -14.79 52.59 -4.03
C GLY A 342 -14.91 51.11 -4.44
N GLY A 343 -14.68 50.77 -5.71
CA GLY A 343 -14.98 49.43 -6.26
C GLY A 343 -13.92 48.36 -5.96
N MET A 344 -12.63 48.71 -6.03
CA MET A 344 -11.53 47.75 -5.91
C MET A 344 -11.20 47.35 -4.46
N SER A 345 -11.24 48.30 -3.53
CA SER A 345 -11.07 48.02 -2.08
C SER A 345 -12.13 47.03 -1.61
N ARG A 346 -13.37 47.24 -2.03
CA ARG A 346 -14.51 46.41 -1.66
C ARG A 346 -14.39 44.97 -2.15
N ALA A 347 -14.00 44.73 -3.40
CA ALA A 347 -13.85 43.36 -3.93
C ALA A 347 -12.72 42.58 -3.22
N TYR A 348 -11.62 43.26 -2.90
CA TYR A 348 -10.51 42.68 -2.16
C TYR A 348 -10.87 42.39 -0.69
N GLU A 349 -11.53 43.35 -0.02
CA GLU A 349 -12.05 43.20 1.34
C GLU A 349 -13.11 42.11 1.44
N GLU A 350 -14.02 42.01 0.46
CA GLU A 350 -15.00 40.92 0.37
C GLU A 350 -14.30 39.57 0.16
N GLY A 351 -13.25 39.51 -0.66
CA GLY A 351 -12.40 38.33 -0.83
C GLY A 351 -11.76 37.88 0.49
N ILE A 352 -11.15 38.81 1.21
CA ILE A 352 -10.60 38.57 2.56
C ILE A 352 -11.70 38.13 3.53
N ALA A 353 -12.86 38.78 3.51
CA ALA A 353 -13.96 38.48 4.43
C ALA A 353 -14.56 37.09 4.21
N ARG A 354 -14.41 36.51 3.02
CA ARG A 354 -14.81 35.12 2.69
C ARG A 354 -13.83 34.06 3.20
N HIS A 355 -12.64 34.42 3.65
CA HIS A 355 -11.69 33.45 4.21
C HIS A 355 -12.14 33.03 5.61
N ASP A 356 -12.02 31.72 5.89
CA ASP A 356 -12.18 31.17 7.24
C ASP A 356 -11.13 31.81 8.17
N ARG A 357 -11.58 32.38 9.29
CA ARG A 357 -10.79 33.26 10.17
C ARG A 357 -10.18 32.52 11.36
N ALA A 358 -10.19 31.20 11.38
CA ALA A 358 -9.66 30.42 12.49
C ALA A 358 -8.12 30.46 12.51
N VAL A 359 -7.53 31.51 13.11
CA VAL A 359 -6.07 31.75 13.22
C VAL A 359 -5.30 30.68 14.02
N ASN A 360 -6.00 29.81 14.75
CA ASN A 360 -5.41 28.69 15.50
C ASN A 360 -5.65 27.33 14.85
N ARG A 361 -6.14 27.30 13.60
CA ARG A 361 -6.39 26.08 12.84
C ARG A 361 -5.14 25.73 12.04
N THR A 362 -4.75 24.46 12.12
CA THR A 362 -3.70 23.88 11.29
C THR A 362 -4.20 22.54 10.76
N GLU A 363 -4.04 22.32 9.46
CA GLU A 363 -4.38 21.05 8.79
C GLU A 363 -3.43 19.91 9.22
N TRP A 364 -2.37 20.22 9.98
CA TRP A 364 -1.40 19.26 10.52
C TRP A 364 -1.74 18.78 11.93
N ALA A 365 -2.76 19.34 12.60
CA ALA A 365 -3.01 19.08 14.02
C ALA A 365 -3.16 17.58 14.34
N GLN A 366 -3.93 16.87 13.50
CA GLN A 366 -4.21 15.45 13.70
C GLN A 366 -3.01 14.55 13.43
N SER A 367 -2.04 14.98 12.61
CA SER A 367 -0.85 14.17 12.30
C SER A 367 0.07 14.00 13.50
N GLY A 368 -0.01 14.92 14.47
CA GLY A 368 0.89 14.97 15.63
C GLY A 368 2.31 15.42 15.28
N VAL A 369 2.51 16.05 14.11
CA VAL A 369 3.79 16.64 13.69
C VAL A 369 3.88 18.09 14.17
N TYR A 370 4.78 18.34 15.12
CA TYR A 370 4.98 19.65 15.74
C TYR A 370 6.39 20.24 15.52
N ASP A 371 7.27 19.49 14.87
CA ASP A 371 8.64 19.90 14.56
C ASP A 371 9.07 19.38 13.19
N GLU A 372 10.21 19.89 12.73
CA GLU A 372 10.74 19.66 11.39
C GLU A 372 11.17 18.22 11.10
N ASP A 373 11.38 17.39 12.14
CA ASP A 373 11.79 16.00 12.01
C ASP A 373 10.61 15.02 12.15
N GLY A 374 9.39 15.52 12.36
CA GLY A 374 8.22 14.69 12.63
C GLY A 374 7.90 13.71 11.51
N PHE A 375 7.96 14.14 10.24
CA PHE A 375 7.73 13.22 9.12
C PHE A 375 8.86 12.20 8.97
N ALA A 376 10.12 12.62 9.14
CA ALA A 376 11.25 11.68 9.13
C ALA A 376 11.08 10.57 10.18
N ARG A 377 10.58 10.91 11.38
CA ARG A 377 10.23 9.93 12.43
C ARG A 377 9.08 9.00 12.00
N ILE A 378 7.98 9.57 11.48
CA ILE A 378 6.83 8.77 11.01
C ILE A 378 7.26 7.79 9.90
N PHE A 379 8.06 8.24 8.94
CA PHE A 379 8.52 7.41 7.83
C PHE A 379 9.46 6.27 8.26
N GLN A 380 9.99 6.27 9.49
CA GLN A 380 10.69 5.11 10.04
C GLN A 380 9.77 3.92 10.30
N ASN A 381 8.45 4.13 10.35
CA ASN A 381 7.46 3.06 10.47
C ASN A 381 7.07 2.46 9.12
N PHE A 382 7.51 3.06 8.01
CA PHE A 382 7.05 2.73 6.65
C PHE A 382 8.09 1.93 5.85
N PHE A 383 7.58 0.96 5.10
CA PHE A 383 8.33 0.04 4.26
C PHE A 383 7.67 -0.03 2.88
N PHE A 384 8.46 -0.11 1.81
CA PHE A 384 7.97 0.06 0.44
C PHE A 384 8.36 -1.13 -0.42
N GLY A 385 7.39 -1.96 -0.80
CA GLY A 385 7.59 -3.13 -1.65
C GLY A 385 7.99 -2.71 -3.06
N CYS A 386 9.16 -3.17 -3.50
CA CYS A 386 9.72 -2.89 -4.82
C CYS A 386 10.02 -4.20 -5.54
N GLU A 387 9.58 -4.29 -6.79
CA GLU A 387 9.93 -5.37 -7.70
C GLU A 387 11.45 -5.48 -7.87
N ALA A 388 11.90 -6.65 -8.32
CA ALA A 388 13.31 -7.00 -8.36
C ALA A 388 14.19 -5.93 -9.03
N ASP A 389 13.83 -5.48 -10.22
CA ASP A 389 14.63 -4.57 -11.04
C ASP A 389 14.25 -3.08 -10.87
N ASP A 390 13.42 -2.74 -9.86
CA ASP A 390 12.92 -1.37 -9.67
C ASP A 390 14.07 -0.39 -9.33
N PRO A 391 14.41 0.56 -10.22
CA PRO A 391 15.47 1.54 -9.96
C PRO A 391 15.11 2.55 -8.87
N SER A 392 13.84 2.62 -8.44
CA SER A 392 13.40 3.49 -7.36
C SER A 392 13.99 3.09 -6.00
N VAL A 393 14.44 1.83 -5.84
CA VAL A 393 15.16 1.34 -4.65
C VAL A 393 16.39 2.20 -4.35
N PHE A 394 17.15 2.57 -5.38
CA PHE A 394 18.30 3.46 -5.21
C PHE A 394 17.91 4.82 -4.64
N ARG A 395 16.82 5.43 -5.15
CA ARG A 395 16.33 6.73 -4.66
C ARG A 395 15.86 6.67 -3.22
N ALA A 396 15.23 5.56 -2.83
CA ALA A 396 14.80 5.33 -1.46
C ALA A 396 15.98 5.24 -0.49
N LEU A 397 17.07 4.60 -0.91
CA LEU A 397 18.26 4.37 -0.08
C LEU A 397 19.22 5.56 -0.06
N ASP A 398 19.17 6.43 -1.05
CA ASP A 398 19.96 7.66 -1.12
C ASP A 398 19.32 8.78 -0.29
N ALA A 399 19.74 8.88 0.97
CA ALA A 399 19.34 9.95 1.88
C ALA A 399 19.46 11.37 1.29
N ARG A 400 20.38 11.62 0.33
CA ARG A 400 20.52 12.96 -0.28
C ARG A 400 19.29 13.38 -1.09
N ALA A 401 18.40 12.44 -1.42
CA ALA A 401 17.16 12.70 -2.13
C ALA A 401 16.12 13.47 -1.30
N ASN A 402 16.29 13.58 0.03
CA ASN A 402 15.33 14.23 0.93
C ASN A 402 15.98 15.34 1.78
N PRO A 403 15.29 16.48 2.05
CA PRO A 403 15.82 17.59 2.86
C PRO A 403 16.38 17.17 4.22
N LYS A 404 15.72 16.24 4.91
CA LYS A 404 16.13 15.71 6.22
C LYS A 404 17.08 14.52 6.18
N ARG A 405 17.62 14.21 5.00
CA ARG A 405 18.53 13.07 4.80
C ARG A 405 17.98 11.74 5.31
N THR A 406 16.66 11.59 5.21
CA THR A 406 15.97 10.37 5.64
C THR A 406 16.13 9.29 4.58
N ARG A 407 16.72 8.17 4.98
CA ARG A 407 16.76 6.94 4.19
C ARG A 407 15.45 6.18 4.37
N LEU A 408 14.82 5.79 3.27
CA LEU A 408 13.60 4.99 3.25
C LEU A 408 13.93 3.49 3.20
N LYS A 409 12.91 2.65 3.44
CA LYS A 409 13.07 1.20 3.65
C LYS A 409 12.41 0.40 2.52
N PRO A 410 13.06 0.29 1.34
CA PRO A 410 12.56 -0.56 0.28
C PRO A 410 12.64 -2.04 0.70
N VAL A 411 11.65 -2.82 0.31
CA VAL A 411 11.51 -4.25 0.62
C VAL A 411 11.47 -5.02 -0.68
N PHE A 412 12.39 -5.98 -0.84
CA PHE A 412 12.39 -6.86 -2.01
C PHE A 412 11.07 -7.62 -2.11
N SER A 413 10.40 -7.42 -3.24
CA SER A 413 9.11 -7.98 -3.61
C SER A 413 9.33 -8.73 -4.91
N SER A 414 9.23 -10.05 -4.91
CA SER A 414 9.53 -10.82 -6.11
C SER A 414 8.42 -10.72 -7.14
N ASP A 415 7.16 -10.55 -6.69
CA ASP A 415 5.95 -10.67 -7.50
C ASP A 415 5.85 -12.00 -8.29
N ILE A 416 6.49 -13.07 -7.78
CA ILE A 416 6.39 -14.39 -8.41
C ILE A 416 4.93 -14.84 -8.45
N GLY A 417 4.52 -15.34 -9.61
CA GLY A 417 3.14 -15.78 -9.85
C GLY A 417 2.33 -14.79 -10.67
N HIS A 418 2.81 -13.58 -10.89
CA HIS A 418 2.21 -12.64 -11.83
C HIS A 418 3.01 -12.49 -13.12
N TRP A 419 2.50 -11.65 -14.02
CA TRP A 419 2.92 -11.58 -15.42
C TRP A 419 4.29 -10.93 -15.63
N ASP A 420 4.79 -10.17 -14.65
CA ASP A 420 6.09 -9.51 -14.71
C ASP A 420 7.26 -10.49 -14.46
N VAL A 421 6.97 -11.68 -13.93
CA VAL A 421 7.97 -12.73 -13.65
C VAL A 421 7.69 -14.05 -14.40
N PRO A 422 7.93 -14.11 -15.72
CA PRO A 422 7.67 -15.31 -16.52
C PRO A 422 8.62 -16.48 -16.22
N ASP A 423 9.82 -16.20 -15.68
CA ASP A 423 10.78 -17.18 -15.21
C ASP A 423 11.21 -16.85 -13.78
N ILE A 424 10.62 -17.55 -12.79
CA ILE A 424 10.86 -17.24 -11.37
C ILE A 424 12.33 -17.38 -10.96
N LYS A 425 13.15 -18.13 -11.70
CA LYS A 425 14.58 -18.33 -11.38
C LYS A 425 15.42 -17.08 -11.62
N THR A 426 14.92 -16.10 -12.38
CA THR A 426 15.70 -14.90 -12.69
C THR A 426 15.55 -13.84 -11.62
N VAL A 427 14.53 -13.90 -10.76
CA VAL A 427 14.14 -12.77 -9.89
C VAL A 427 15.28 -12.25 -9.00
N LEU A 428 16.07 -13.13 -8.38
CA LEU A 428 17.23 -12.72 -7.57
C LEU A 428 18.38 -12.16 -8.42
N LEU A 429 18.56 -12.68 -9.64
CA LEU A 429 19.57 -12.18 -10.57
C LEU A 429 19.19 -10.78 -11.09
N GLU A 430 17.91 -10.59 -11.40
CA GLU A 430 17.35 -9.30 -11.83
C GLU A 430 17.52 -8.25 -10.72
N SER A 431 17.25 -8.59 -9.46
CA SER A 431 17.46 -7.66 -8.35
C SER A 431 18.91 -7.27 -8.15
N HIS A 432 19.85 -8.19 -8.37
CA HIS A 432 21.27 -7.89 -8.25
C HIS A 432 21.79 -6.97 -9.36
N LYS A 433 21.07 -6.80 -10.48
CA LYS A 433 21.46 -5.84 -11.52
C LYS A 433 21.58 -4.41 -10.99
N LEU A 434 20.86 -4.06 -9.91
CA LEU A 434 21.02 -2.78 -9.24
C LEU A 434 22.44 -2.59 -8.68
N VAL A 435 23.08 -3.66 -8.20
CA VAL A 435 24.50 -3.65 -7.77
C VAL A 435 25.42 -3.68 -8.99
N ASP A 436 25.15 -4.56 -9.96
CA ASP A 436 25.99 -4.72 -11.16
C ASP A 436 26.06 -3.42 -11.99
N ASN A 437 24.99 -2.64 -12.00
CA ASN A 437 24.89 -1.33 -12.65
C ASN A 437 25.44 -0.17 -11.79
N GLY A 438 25.95 -0.44 -10.59
CA GLY A 438 26.52 0.56 -9.69
C GLY A 438 25.50 1.48 -9.02
N LEU A 439 24.22 1.13 -9.02
CA LEU A 439 23.18 1.88 -8.31
C LEU A 439 23.21 1.58 -6.81
N LEU A 440 23.47 0.34 -6.42
CA LEU A 440 23.55 -0.09 -5.03
C LEU A 440 24.94 -0.60 -4.66
N LYS A 441 25.33 -0.40 -3.40
CA LYS A 441 26.44 -1.13 -2.77
C LYS A 441 25.93 -2.47 -2.23
N ASP A 442 26.83 -3.42 -1.97
CA ASP A 442 26.48 -4.71 -1.36
C ASP A 442 25.71 -4.55 -0.03
N SER A 443 26.07 -3.54 0.78
CA SER A 443 25.33 -3.23 2.03
C SER A 443 23.91 -2.71 1.77
N ASP A 444 23.72 -1.93 0.70
CA ASP A 444 22.41 -1.43 0.30
C ASP A 444 21.54 -2.58 -0.26
N TYR A 445 22.17 -3.52 -0.96
CA TYR A 445 21.51 -4.72 -1.45
C TYR A 445 21.07 -5.65 -0.31
N ARG A 446 21.94 -5.87 0.69
CA ARG A 446 21.58 -6.58 1.94
C ARG A 446 20.38 -5.94 2.60
N ASP A 447 20.37 -4.62 2.65
CA ASP A 447 19.27 -3.87 3.24
C ASP A 447 17.93 -4.15 2.52
N PHE A 448 17.96 -4.11 1.18
CA PHE A 448 16.81 -4.33 0.31
C PHE A 448 16.25 -5.76 0.37
N VAL A 449 17.10 -6.79 0.29
CA VAL A 449 16.65 -8.19 0.16
C VAL A 449 16.62 -8.97 1.48
N PHE A 450 17.08 -8.37 2.59
CA PHE A 450 17.11 -9.03 3.89
C PHE A 450 16.74 -8.11 5.05
N THR A 451 17.47 -7.03 5.26
CA THR A 451 17.32 -6.22 6.49
C THR A 451 15.92 -5.62 6.59
N TYR A 452 15.43 -4.91 5.58
CA TYR A 452 14.13 -4.26 5.61
C TYR A 452 12.95 -5.24 5.51
N PRO A 453 12.98 -6.29 4.66
CA PRO A 453 11.97 -7.35 4.72
C PRO A 453 11.85 -7.98 6.11
N ALA A 454 12.98 -8.24 6.78
CA ALA A 454 12.97 -8.76 8.15
C ALA A 454 12.43 -7.73 9.16
N GLN A 455 12.93 -6.49 9.10
CA GLN A 455 12.55 -5.42 10.03
C GLN A 455 11.05 -5.08 9.99
N LEU A 456 10.42 -5.14 8.80
CA LEU A 456 8.98 -4.91 8.65
C LEU A 456 8.18 -5.77 9.62
N HIS A 457 8.48 -7.06 9.68
CA HIS A 457 7.78 -8.00 10.54
C HIS A 457 8.33 -8.07 11.96
N LEU A 458 9.65 -7.94 12.14
CA LEU A 458 10.30 -7.98 13.46
C LEU A 458 9.92 -6.79 14.35
N LYS A 459 9.62 -5.63 13.76
CA LYS A 459 9.16 -4.45 14.51
C LYS A 459 7.83 -4.71 15.24
N ALA A 460 6.91 -5.44 14.61
CA ALA A 460 5.65 -5.83 15.23
C ALA A 460 5.78 -7.11 16.09
N ASN A 461 6.55 -8.09 15.62
CA ASN A 461 6.74 -9.38 16.28
C ASN A 461 8.21 -9.84 16.27
N PRO A 462 8.92 -9.70 17.40
CA PRO A 462 10.30 -10.19 17.53
C PRO A 462 10.48 -11.69 17.23
N ASP A 463 9.41 -12.49 17.38
CA ASP A 463 9.40 -13.93 17.18
C ASP A 463 8.87 -14.36 15.80
N PHE A 464 8.62 -13.41 14.87
CA PHE A 464 8.02 -13.72 13.56
C PHE A 464 8.73 -14.86 12.81
N PHE A 465 10.07 -14.85 12.84
CA PHE A 465 10.92 -15.81 12.15
C PHE A 465 11.34 -17.00 13.02
N ALA A 466 10.79 -17.17 14.23
CA ALA A 466 11.09 -18.32 15.07
C ALA A 466 10.68 -19.64 14.40
N GLY A 467 11.59 -20.63 14.41
CA GLY A 467 11.42 -21.93 13.76
C GLY A 467 11.55 -21.90 12.23
N THR A 468 12.09 -20.83 11.65
CA THR A 468 12.25 -20.68 10.19
C THR A 468 13.71 -20.82 9.75
N ALA A 469 13.93 -21.03 8.45
CA ALA A 469 15.27 -21.11 7.87
C ALA A 469 16.13 -19.84 8.08
N VAL A 470 15.49 -18.70 8.41
CA VAL A 470 16.16 -17.40 8.59
C VAL A 470 16.21 -16.95 10.06
N GLU A 471 15.76 -17.77 11.02
CA GLU A 471 15.72 -17.44 12.46
C GLU A 471 17.08 -16.97 12.99
N SER A 472 18.13 -17.73 12.74
CA SER A 472 19.47 -17.42 13.27
C SER A 472 20.02 -16.09 12.72
N ALA A 473 19.69 -15.75 11.47
CA ALA A 473 20.15 -14.51 10.85
C ALA A 473 19.36 -13.30 11.35
N THR A 474 18.04 -13.45 11.47
CA THR A 474 17.14 -12.40 11.95
C THR A 474 17.36 -12.10 13.44
N ALA A 475 17.64 -13.12 14.27
CA ALA A 475 18.03 -12.93 15.67
C ALA A 475 19.36 -12.15 15.85
N ARG A 476 20.24 -12.14 14.84
CA ARG A 476 21.44 -11.29 14.85
C ARG A 476 21.13 -9.83 14.51
N LEU A 477 20.13 -9.58 13.64
CA LEU A 477 19.69 -8.22 13.31
C LEU A 477 19.11 -7.51 14.54
N THR A 478 18.24 -8.19 15.31
CA THR A 478 17.61 -7.60 16.51
C THR A 478 18.58 -7.32 17.65
N ARG A 479 19.71 -8.03 17.74
CA ARG A 479 20.77 -7.77 18.75
C ARG A 479 21.70 -6.62 18.36
N ALA A 480 21.72 -6.23 17.09
CA ALA A 480 22.60 -5.18 16.56
C ALA A 480 21.91 -3.80 16.50
N GLN A 481 20.59 -3.77 16.69
CA GLN A 481 19.76 -2.57 16.87
C GLN A 481 19.64 -2.24 18.35
#